data_AF-A0A257RSW5-F1
#
_entry.id   AF-A0A257RSW5-F1
#
_cell.length_a   1.000
_cell.length_b   1.000
_cell.length_c   1.000
_cell.angle_alpha   90.00
_cell.angle_beta   90.00
_cell.angle_gamma   90.00
#
_symmetry.space_group_name_H-M   'P 1'
#
loop_
_entity.id
_entity.type
_entity.pdbx_description
1 polymer ?
#
loop_
_entity_poly.entity_id
_entity_poly.type
_entity_poly.pdbx_seq_one_letter_code
_entity_poly.pdbx_strand_id
1 'polypeptide(L)'
;MSRCFALIAPLAALAVSVAPLAAQNGSPPSCEHLQYRSNFRLNGAEQHLGLAERGAADPKSEIAHAFQLLDQARAAGGVDPTTLWYLYARAYVFQHDIVGADSAWTKAEATTDASCRAKIELLRYNQWVGPWNDAITQMNAGNLDSALALFRAANRIYRSRPDAFFNMAVVFEQKTPPQDDSAIHYFRMAANSTTDPRFDDVRETALFNVARLIQLAAVDSAGIHAEAQRRGVSDSAVREARLQAAEVAYREVLKLRPRDMA
;
A
#
# COMPACT_ATOMS: atom_id res chain seq x y z
N MET A 1 16.69 28.02 -32.63
CA MET A 1 15.75 26.98 -32.19
C MET A 1 16.55 25.75 -31.76
N SER A 2 17.09 25.76 -30.54
CA SER A 2 17.83 24.62 -29.98
C SER A 2 16.89 23.81 -29.10
N ARG A 3 16.63 22.56 -29.50
CA ARG A 3 15.88 21.60 -28.70
C ARG A 3 16.80 21.06 -27.60
N CYS A 4 16.50 21.40 -26.35
CA CYS A 4 17.04 20.68 -25.19
C CYS A 4 16.58 19.23 -25.27
N PHE A 5 17.52 18.32 -25.46
CA PHE A 5 17.30 16.89 -25.22
C PHE A 5 17.06 16.70 -23.73
N ALA A 6 15.82 16.36 -23.36
CA ALA A 6 15.50 15.84 -22.04
C ALA A 6 16.17 14.46 -21.92
N LEU A 7 17.14 14.36 -21.02
CA LEU A 7 17.71 13.08 -20.57
C LEU A 7 16.62 12.33 -19.77
N ILE A 8 15.86 11.48 -20.46
CA ILE A 8 15.04 10.45 -19.82
C ILE A 8 16.02 9.36 -19.41
N ALA A 9 16.44 9.38 -18.14
CA ALA A 9 17.16 8.25 -17.57
C ALA A 9 16.23 7.03 -17.57
N PRO A 10 16.64 5.87 -18.09
CA PRO A 10 15.85 4.65 -17.99
C PRO A 10 15.85 4.22 -16.52
N LEU A 11 14.76 4.51 -15.81
CA LEU A 11 14.49 3.95 -14.49
C LEU A 11 14.19 2.46 -14.67
N ALA A 12 15.23 1.65 -14.54
CA ALA A 12 15.08 0.22 -14.35
C ALA A 12 14.21 0.01 -13.11
N ALA A 13 13.01 -0.56 -13.30
CA ALA A 13 12.17 -0.99 -12.21
C ALA A 13 12.94 -2.07 -11.42
N LEU A 14 13.55 -1.66 -10.30
CA LEU A 14 14.17 -2.57 -9.35
C LEU A 14 13.06 -3.39 -8.70
N ALA A 15 12.71 -4.52 -9.33
CA ALA A 15 11.84 -5.52 -8.74
C ALA A 15 12.60 -6.29 -7.66
N VAL A 16 12.88 -5.64 -6.53
CA VAL A 16 13.39 -6.34 -5.35
C VAL A 16 12.21 -6.87 -4.55
N SER A 17 11.77 -8.08 -4.89
CA SER A 17 10.82 -8.84 -4.08
C SER A 17 11.51 -9.39 -2.83
N VAL A 18 11.77 -8.52 -1.84
CA VAL A 18 12.27 -8.94 -0.53
C VAL A 18 11.08 -9.36 0.34
N ALA A 19 11.07 -10.62 0.78
CA ALA A 19 10.12 -11.12 1.77
C ALA A 19 10.22 -10.31 3.08
N PRO A 20 9.12 -10.14 3.83
CA PRO A 20 9.15 -9.46 5.13
C PRO A 20 10.08 -10.18 6.13
N LEU A 21 10.70 -9.40 7.03
CA LEU A 21 11.65 -9.84 8.07
C LEU A 21 11.12 -10.97 8.98
N ALA A 22 9.80 -11.10 9.06
CA ALA A 22 9.11 -12.21 9.70
C ALA A 22 9.54 -13.61 9.21
N ALA A 23 10.20 -13.71 8.05
CA ALA A 23 10.63 -14.97 7.46
C ALA A 23 12.08 -15.39 7.78
N GLN A 24 12.91 -14.55 8.41
CA GLN A 24 14.37 -14.79 8.38
C GLN A 24 15.05 -15.28 9.67
N ASN A 25 14.48 -15.21 10.88
CA ASN A 25 15.20 -15.70 12.09
C ASN A 25 14.34 -16.05 13.32
N GLY A 26 13.08 -16.44 13.13
CA GLY A 26 12.21 -16.89 14.21
C GLY A 26 11.21 -17.94 13.73
N SER A 27 10.55 -18.62 14.66
CA SER A 27 9.36 -19.41 14.33
C SER A 27 8.43 -18.60 13.43
N PRO A 28 7.81 -19.22 12.42
CA PRO A 28 6.93 -18.50 11.49
C PRO A 28 5.86 -17.75 12.30
N PRO A 29 5.47 -16.53 11.89
CA PRO A 29 4.44 -15.77 12.58
C PRO A 29 3.21 -16.63 12.81
N SER A 30 2.75 -16.66 14.04
CA SER A 30 1.67 -17.55 14.45
C SER A 30 0.57 -16.76 15.17
N CYS A 31 -0.67 -17.21 15.00
CA CYS A 31 -1.81 -16.79 15.79
C CYS A 31 -2.20 -17.96 16.70
N GLU A 32 -1.30 -18.35 17.60
CA GLU A 32 -1.48 -19.55 18.45
C GLU A 32 -2.60 -19.41 19.48
N HIS A 33 -2.97 -18.18 19.84
CA HIS A 33 -3.99 -17.90 20.85
C HIS A 33 -5.42 -17.82 20.30
N LEU A 34 -5.66 -18.16 19.02
CA LEU A 34 -7.01 -18.15 18.46
C LEU A 34 -7.90 -19.19 19.17
N GLN A 35 -8.95 -18.72 19.83
CA GLN A 35 -9.86 -19.53 20.65
C GLN A 35 -11.09 -19.98 19.88
N TYR A 36 -10.91 -20.65 18.74
CA TYR A 36 -12.06 -21.18 17.98
C TYR A 36 -12.58 -22.49 18.55
N ARG A 37 -11.73 -23.34 19.16
CA ARG A 37 -12.12 -24.70 19.61
C ARG A 37 -13.08 -24.72 20.79
N SER A 38 -13.06 -23.69 21.64
CA SER A 38 -13.94 -23.57 22.81
C SER A 38 -15.35 -23.08 22.44
N ASN A 39 -15.59 -22.66 21.20
CA ASN A 39 -16.88 -22.20 20.71
C ASN A 39 -17.28 -22.97 19.46
N PHE A 40 -18.38 -23.73 19.53
CA PHE A 40 -18.79 -24.61 18.42
C PHE A 40 -19.03 -23.86 17.10
N ARG A 41 -19.44 -22.58 17.14
CA ARG A 41 -19.68 -21.76 15.94
C ARG A 41 -18.37 -21.33 15.29
N LEU A 42 -17.42 -20.85 16.09
CA LEU A 42 -16.09 -20.50 15.58
C LEU A 42 -15.34 -21.74 15.07
N ASN A 43 -15.43 -22.87 15.78
CA ASN A 43 -14.86 -24.13 15.33
C ASN A 43 -15.49 -24.63 14.02
N GLY A 44 -16.82 -24.56 13.90
CA GLY A 44 -17.51 -24.92 12.65
C GLY A 44 -17.12 -24.00 11.49
N ALA A 45 -17.04 -22.69 11.73
CA ALA A 45 -16.58 -21.73 10.71
C ALA A 45 -15.16 -22.06 10.25
N GLU A 46 -14.24 -22.36 11.17
CA GLU A 46 -12.88 -22.80 10.84
C GLU A 46 -12.87 -24.07 9.97
N GLN A 47 -13.72 -25.05 10.29
CA GLN A 47 -13.81 -26.29 9.53
C GLN A 47 -14.26 -26.04 8.09
N HIS A 48 -15.31 -25.25 7.90
CA HIS A 48 -15.82 -24.88 6.58
C HIS A 48 -14.78 -24.09 5.77
N LEU A 49 -14.11 -23.11 6.38
CA LEU A 49 -13.02 -22.38 5.73
C LEU A 49 -11.86 -23.31 5.34
N GLY A 50 -11.49 -24.25 6.20
CA GLY A 50 -10.48 -25.25 5.91
C GLY A 50 -10.88 -26.21 4.78
N LEU A 51 -12.17 -26.52 4.62
CA LEU A 51 -12.68 -27.30 3.48
C LEU A 51 -12.58 -26.50 2.18
N ALA A 52 -12.96 -25.22 2.20
CA ALA A 52 -12.79 -24.33 1.04
C ALA A 52 -11.32 -24.22 0.62
N GLU A 53 -10.39 -24.08 1.57
CA GLU A 53 -8.94 -24.04 1.34
C GLU A 53 -8.39 -25.28 0.65
N ARG A 54 -8.92 -26.46 1.00
CA ARG A 54 -8.48 -27.75 0.45
C ARG A 54 -9.15 -28.10 -0.88
N GLY A 55 -9.96 -27.21 -1.44
CA GLY A 55 -10.65 -27.44 -2.71
C GLY A 55 -11.85 -28.37 -2.57
N ALA A 56 -12.72 -28.11 -1.59
CA ALA A 56 -14.03 -28.78 -1.50
C ALA A 56 -14.79 -28.76 -2.84
N ALA A 57 -15.70 -29.73 -3.02
CA ALA A 57 -16.51 -29.82 -4.23
C ALA A 57 -17.40 -28.59 -4.46
N ASP A 58 -17.86 -27.94 -3.38
CA ASP A 58 -18.59 -26.67 -3.43
C ASP A 58 -18.02 -25.66 -2.43
N PRO A 59 -16.91 -24.97 -2.78
CA PRO A 59 -16.27 -24.00 -1.90
C PRO A 59 -17.20 -22.84 -1.55
N LYS A 60 -18.13 -22.46 -2.44
CA LYS A 60 -19.05 -21.34 -2.22
C LYS A 60 -20.00 -21.63 -1.06
N SER A 61 -20.55 -22.84 -1.02
CA SER A 61 -21.39 -23.30 0.08
C SER A 61 -20.62 -23.36 1.40
N GLU A 62 -19.38 -23.88 1.39
CA GLU A 62 -18.52 -23.88 2.57
C GLU A 62 -18.29 -22.47 3.12
N ILE A 63 -17.97 -21.51 2.25
CA ILE A 63 -17.79 -20.10 2.64
C ILE A 63 -19.08 -19.52 3.21
N ALA A 64 -20.24 -19.81 2.60
CA ALA A 64 -21.53 -19.32 3.08
C ALA A 64 -21.88 -19.85 4.49
N HIS A 65 -21.65 -21.15 4.73
CA HIS A 65 -21.82 -21.73 6.05
C HIS A 65 -20.86 -21.13 7.09
N ALA A 66 -19.61 -20.84 6.70
CA ALA A 66 -18.68 -20.14 7.56
C ALA A 66 -19.21 -18.76 7.98
N PHE A 67 -19.70 -17.95 7.03
CA PHE A 67 -20.30 -16.64 7.35
C PHE A 67 -21.51 -16.77 8.28
N GLN A 68 -22.41 -17.71 8.01
CA GLN A 68 -23.58 -17.94 8.85
C GLN A 68 -23.18 -18.25 10.31
N LEU A 69 -22.17 -19.09 10.51
CA LEU A 69 -21.67 -19.44 11.84
C LEU A 69 -20.98 -18.26 12.53
N LEU A 70 -20.21 -17.47 11.79
CA LEU A 70 -19.56 -16.26 12.32
C LEU A 70 -20.60 -15.20 12.73
N ASP A 71 -21.65 -15.00 11.94
CA ASP A 71 -22.74 -14.08 12.27
C ASP A 71 -23.50 -14.53 13.52
N GLN A 72 -23.77 -15.83 13.64
CA GLN A 72 -24.38 -16.39 14.85
C GLN A 72 -23.46 -16.24 16.07
N ALA A 73 -22.14 -16.45 15.92
CA ALA A 73 -21.16 -16.26 16.99
C ALA A 73 -21.12 -14.81 17.46
N ARG A 74 -21.11 -13.87 16.51
CA ARG A 74 -21.15 -12.43 16.77
C ARG A 74 -22.44 -12.02 17.49
N ALA A 75 -23.59 -12.49 17.03
CA ALA A 75 -24.89 -12.17 17.62
C ALA A 75 -25.05 -12.73 19.04
N ALA A 76 -24.54 -13.94 19.30
CA ALA A 76 -24.58 -14.56 20.62
C ALA A 76 -23.66 -13.86 21.63
N GLY A 77 -22.58 -13.22 21.18
CA GLY A 77 -21.59 -12.60 22.04
C GLY A 77 -20.75 -13.61 22.83
N GLY A 78 -19.88 -13.11 23.72
CA GLY A 78 -19.04 -13.96 24.60
C GLY A 78 -17.97 -14.77 23.87
N VAL A 79 -17.63 -14.41 22.62
CA VAL A 79 -16.57 -15.06 21.84
C VAL A 79 -15.32 -14.20 21.81
N ASP A 80 -14.16 -14.84 21.61
CA ASP A 80 -12.90 -14.12 21.42
C ASP A 80 -12.98 -13.20 20.18
N PRO A 81 -12.89 -11.87 20.35
CA PRO A 81 -13.08 -10.94 19.24
C PRO A 81 -11.97 -11.07 18.19
N THR A 82 -10.73 -11.34 18.60
CA THR A 82 -9.61 -11.56 17.68
C THR A 82 -9.90 -12.72 16.73
N THR A 83 -10.30 -13.86 17.28
CA THR A 83 -10.64 -15.06 16.50
C THR A 83 -11.81 -14.81 15.56
N LEU A 84 -12.88 -14.19 16.07
CA LEU A 84 -14.04 -13.86 15.25
C LEU A 84 -13.65 -13.04 14.01
N TRP A 85 -12.91 -11.94 14.20
CA TRP A 85 -12.53 -11.05 13.12
C TRP A 85 -11.47 -11.65 12.19
N TYR A 86 -10.55 -12.46 12.73
CA TYR A 86 -9.58 -13.21 11.92
C TYR A 86 -10.27 -14.17 10.95
N LEU A 87 -11.31 -14.89 11.41
CA LEU A 87 -12.07 -15.81 10.58
C LEU A 87 -12.95 -15.10 9.55
N TYR A 88 -13.59 -13.98 9.91
CA TYR A 88 -14.28 -13.14 8.92
C TYR A 88 -13.34 -12.70 7.81
N ALA A 89 -12.12 -12.26 8.13
CA ALA A 89 -11.18 -11.81 7.12
C ALA A 89 -10.80 -12.92 6.14
N ARG A 90 -10.57 -14.15 6.63
CA ARG A 90 -10.36 -15.33 5.77
C ARG A 90 -11.56 -15.61 4.88
N ALA A 91 -12.77 -15.57 5.43
CA ALA A 91 -14.00 -15.77 4.67
C ALA A 91 -14.17 -14.72 3.55
N TYR A 92 -13.84 -13.46 3.84
CA TYR A 92 -13.86 -12.38 2.84
C TYR A 92 -12.81 -12.55 1.74
N VAL A 93 -11.60 -13.02 2.07
CA VAL A 93 -10.58 -13.37 1.07
C VAL A 93 -11.11 -14.41 0.09
N PHE A 94 -11.81 -15.44 0.59
CA PHE A 94 -12.43 -16.46 -0.27
C PHE A 94 -13.52 -15.92 -1.20
N GLN A 95 -14.21 -14.85 -0.79
CA GLN A 95 -15.20 -14.17 -1.64
C GLN A 95 -14.57 -13.14 -2.59
N HIS A 96 -13.24 -12.97 -2.56
CA HIS A 96 -12.54 -11.88 -3.22
C HIS A 96 -13.00 -10.48 -2.76
N ASP A 97 -13.60 -10.37 -1.56
CA ASP A 97 -13.96 -9.10 -0.94
C ASP A 97 -12.79 -8.55 -0.13
N ILE A 98 -11.88 -7.88 -0.82
CA ILE A 98 -10.68 -7.31 -0.21
C ILE A 98 -11.01 -6.20 0.79
N VAL A 99 -12.13 -5.48 0.62
CA VAL A 99 -12.52 -4.39 1.55
C VAL A 99 -13.07 -4.98 2.85
N GLY A 100 -13.88 -6.03 2.75
CA GLY A 100 -14.31 -6.82 3.91
C GLY A 100 -13.13 -7.44 4.65
N ALA A 101 -12.17 -8.02 3.91
CA ALA A 101 -10.97 -8.61 4.48
C ALA A 101 -10.11 -7.56 5.22
N ASP A 102 -9.84 -6.40 4.62
CA ASP A 102 -9.08 -5.30 5.24
C ASP A 102 -9.73 -4.86 6.55
N SER A 103 -11.04 -4.63 6.52
CA SER A 103 -11.82 -4.19 7.68
C SER A 103 -11.82 -5.23 8.80
N ALA A 104 -11.96 -6.51 8.47
CA ALA A 104 -11.95 -7.59 9.45
C ALA A 104 -10.56 -7.80 10.05
N TRP A 105 -9.50 -7.81 9.25
CA TRP A 105 -8.13 -7.90 9.76
C TRP A 105 -7.76 -6.69 10.63
N THR A 106 -8.19 -5.48 10.29
CA THR A 106 -7.96 -4.30 11.15
C THR A 106 -8.60 -4.46 12.53
N LYS A 107 -9.78 -5.07 12.61
CA LYS A 107 -10.41 -5.37 13.90
C LYS A 107 -9.69 -6.46 14.67
N ALA A 108 -9.16 -7.48 14.01
CA ALA A 108 -8.36 -8.52 14.65
C ALA A 108 -7.01 -7.96 15.17
N GLU A 109 -6.34 -7.11 14.37
CA GLU A 109 -5.08 -6.45 14.72
C GLU A 109 -5.21 -5.57 15.98
N ALA A 110 -6.39 -4.98 16.21
CA ALA A 110 -6.65 -4.11 17.34
C ALA A 110 -6.66 -4.81 18.71
N THR A 111 -6.86 -6.14 18.73
CA THR A 111 -7.03 -6.91 19.97
C THR A 111 -6.04 -8.06 20.13
N THR A 112 -5.06 -8.18 19.23
CA THR A 112 -4.13 -9.31 19.19
C THR A 112 -2.70 -8.93 19.58
N ASP A 113 -1.88 -9.93 19.91
CA ASP A 113 -0.46 -9.76 20.20
C ASP A 113 0.39 -9.46 18.95
N ALA A 114 1.69 -9.19 19.16
CA ALA A 114 2.63 -8.88 18.08
C ALA A 114 2.87 -10.03 17.09
N SER A 115 2.87 -11.29 17.53
CA SER A 115 3.09 -12.46 16.66
C SER A 115 1.93 -12.62 15.69
N CYS A 116 0.70 -12.52 16.18
CA CYS A 116 -0.46 -12.65 15.32
C CYS A 116 -0.63 -11.43 14.40
N ARG A 117 -0.28 -10.21 14.83
CA ARG A 117 -0.19 -9.05 13.91
C ARG A 117 0.78 -9.31 12.76
N ALA A 118 1.97 -9.85 13.04
CA ALA A 118 2.93 -10.20 11.99
C ALA A 118 2.38 -11.27 11.03
N LYS A 119 1.59 -12.23 11.53
CA LYS A 119 0.89 -13.20 10.67
C LYS A 119 -0.17 -12.55 9.79
N ILE A 120 -1.01 -11.67 10.36
CA ILE A 120 -2.01 -10.93 9.58
C ILE A 120 -1.33 -10.07 8.52
N GLU A 121 -0.21 -9.42 8.85
CA GLU A 121 0.56 -8.64 7.89
C GLU A 121 1.08 -9.49 6.72
N LEU A 122 1.58 -10.70 7.01
CA LEU A 122 1.95 -11.66 5.96
C LEU A 122 0.76 -12.07 5.09
N LEU A 123 -0.42 -12.28 5.69
CA LEU A 123 -1.64 -12.61 4.93
C LEU A 123 -2.07 -11.46 4.02
N ARG A 124 -2.05 -10.22 4.52
CA ARG A 124 -2.31 -8.99 3.74
C ARG A 124 -1.33 -8.87 2.57
N TYR A 125 -0.03 -9.09 2.83
CA TYR A 125 0.99 -9.08 1.79
C TYR A 125 0.71 -10.12 0.70
N ASN A 126 0.33 -11.35 1.06
CA ASN A 126 0.01 -12.37 0.08
C ASN A 126 -1.17 -11.98 -0.82
N GLN A 127 -2.18 -11.29 -0.28
CA GLN A 127 -3.30 -10.75 -1.08
C GLN A 127 -2.89 -9.55 -1.95
N TRP A 128 -1.83 -8.83 -1.57
CA TRP A 128 -1.30 -7.69 -2.31
C TRP A 128 -0.47 -8.10 -3.53
N VAL A 129 0.29 -9.21 -3.45
CA VAL A 129 1.26 -9.61 -4.49
C VAL A 129 0.64 -9.76 -5.88
N GLY A 130 -0.51 -10.43 -5.98
CA GLY A 130 -1.21 -10.66 -7.25
C GLY A 130 -1.56 -9.37 -7.99
N PRO A 131 -2.47 -8.53 -7.45
CA PRO A 131 -2.85 -7.27 -8.10
C PRO A 131 -1.67 -6.32 -8.30
N TRP A 132 -0.65 -6.33 -7.44
CA TRP A 132 0.56 -5.54 -7.65
C TRP A 132 1.37 -6.01 -8.86
N ASN A 133 1.60 -7.32 -9.03
CA ASN A 133 2.28 -7.87 -10.21
C ASN A 133 1.50 -7.58 -11.50
N ASP A 134 0.17 -7.68 -11.46
CA ASP A 134 -0.68 -7.32 -12.59
C ASP A 134 -0.59 -5.82 -12.91
N ALA A 135 -0.52 -4.97 -11.88
CA ALA A 135 -0.35 -3.53 -12.06
C ALA A 135 0.98 -3.20 -12.76
N ILE A 136 2.07 -3.85 -12.36
CA ILE A 136 3.39 -3.72 -13.01
C ILE A 136 3.32 -4.17 -14.47
N THR A 137 2.64 -5.28 -14.76
CA THR A 137 2.41 -5.75 -16.13
C THR A 137 1.66 -4.71 -16.97
N GLN A 138 0.57 -4.14 -16.44
CA GLN A 138 -0.20 -3.10 -17.14
C GLN A 138 0.60 -1.82 -17.34
N MET A 139 1.39 -1.42 -16.34
CA MET A 139 2.25 -0.24 -16.41
C MET A 139 3.30 -0.38 -17.52
N ASN A 140 3.98 -1.53 -17.58
CA ASN A 140 4.98 -1.83 -18.61
C ASN A 140 4.37 -1.90 -20.02
N ALA A 141 3.09 -2.27 -20.12
CA ALA A 141 2.34 -2.26 -21.38
C ALA A 141 1.83 -0.86 -21.79
N GLY A 142 2.06 0.18 -20.98
CA GLY A 142 1.55 1.54 -21.21
C GLY A 142 0.07 1.73 -20.85
N ASN A 143 -0.57 0.72 -20.25
CA ASN A 143 -1.98 0.76 -19.82
C ASN A 143 -2.10 1.45 -18.45
N LEU A 144 -1.79 2.74 -18.41
CA LEU A 144 -1.62 3.50 -17.17
C LEU A 144 -2.87 3.54 -16.27
N ASP A 145 -4.07 3.63 -16.84
CA ASP A 145 -5.31 3.61 -16.03
C ASP A 145 -5.59 2.25 -15.40
N SER A 146 -5.35 1.16 -16.14
CA SER A 146 -5.47 -0.21 -15.63
C SER A 146 -4.44 -0.48 -14.53
N ALA A 147 -3.19 -0.06 -14.74
CA ALA A 147 -2.15 -0.14 -13.73
C ALA A 147 -2.54 0.59 -12.44
N LEU A 148 -3.06 1.81 -12.56
CA LEU A 148 -3.48 2.61 -11.41
C LEU A 148 -4.66 1.97 -10.65
N ALA A 149 -5.63 1.38 -11.35
CA ALA A 149 -6.74 0.66 -10.73
C ALA A 149 -6.24 -0.55 -9.92
N LEU A 150 -5.28 -1.30 -10.45
CA LEU A 150 -4.69 -2.48 -9.80
C LEU A 150 -3.81 -2.09 -8.61
N PHE A 151 -2.96 -1.06 -8.72
CA PHE A 151 -2.20 -0.55 -7.58
C PHE A 151 -3.10 -0.08 -6.44
N ARG A 152 -4.22 0.61 -6.77
CA ARG A 152 -5.22 1.00 -5.77
C ARG A 152 -5.85 -0.22 -5.11
N ALA A 153 -6.17 -1.26 -5.89
CA ALA A 153 -6.72 -2.50 -5.34
C ALA A 153 -5.73 -3.17 -4.38
N ALA A 154 -4.45 -3.26 -4.75
CA ALA A 154 -3.41 -3.80 -3.88
C ALA A 154 -3.26 -2.97 -2.58
N ASN A 155 -3.24 -1.64 -2.68
CA ASN A 155 -3.08 -0.75 -1.52
C ASN A 155 -4.32 -0.69 -0.59
N ARG A 156 -5.46 -1.28 -0.99
CA ARG A 156 -6.60 -1.44 -0.09
C ARG A 156 -6.32 -2.44 1.03
N ILE A 157 -5.49 -3.46 0.81
CA ILE A 157 -5.25 -4.51 1.80
C ILE A 157 -3.90 -4.38 2.51
N TYR A 158 -2.91 -3.80 1.83
CA TYR A 158 -1.56 -3.71 2.33
C TYR A 158 -0.90 -2.38 1.94
N ARG A 159 -0.47 -1.61 2.94
CA ARG A 159 0.01 -0.22 2.78
C ARG A 159 1.44 -0.01 3.26
N SER A 160 2.11 -1.03 3.79
CA SER A 160 3.45 -0.90 4.37
C SER A 160 4.58 -0.94 3.33
N ARG A 161 4.27 -1.13 2.04
CA ARG A 161 5.26 -1.17 0.95
C ARG A 161 5.31 0.15 0.19
N PRO A 162 6.47 0.82 0.14
CA PRO A 162 6.62 2.07 -0.58
C PRO A 162 6.51 1.88 -2.10
N ASP A 163 6.85 0.70 -2.62
CA ASP A 163 6.91 0.44 -4.07
C ASP A 163 5.58 0.68 -4.77
N ALA A 164 4.47 0.30 -4.15
CA ALA A 164 3.15 0.48 -4.76
C ALA A 164 2.82 1.97 -4.91
N PHE A 165 3.05 2.78 -3.87
CA PHE A 165 2.86 4.22 -3.95
C PHE A 165 3.85 4.88 -4.91
N PHE A 166 5.11 4.43 -4.91
CA PHE A 166 6.14 4.93 -5.84
C PHE A 166 5.72 4.71 -7.29
N ASN A 167 5.29 3.49 -7.65
CA ASN A 167 4.86 3.18 -9.00
C ASN A 167 3.55 3.92 -9.37
N MET A 168 2.63 4.14 -8.43
CA MET A 168 1.48 5.02 -8.67
C MET A 168 1.91 6.44 -9.02
N ALA A 169 2.92 6.99 -8.35
CA ALA A 169 3.46 8.31 -8.67
C ALA A 169 4.07 8.35 -10.08
N VAL A 170 4.85 7.34 -10.45
CA VAL A 170 5.40 7.18 -11.81
C VAL A 170 4.30 7.11 -12.86
N VAL A 171 3.21 6.37 -12.60
CA VAL A 171 2.05 6.32 -13.49
C VAL A 171 1.44 7.71 -13.72
N PHE A 172 1.36 8.55 -12.69
CA PHE A 172 0.86 9.92 -12.84
C PHE A 172 1.80 10.84 -13.62
N GLU A 173 3.12 10.66 -13.49
CA GLU A 173 4.10 11.39 -14.31
C GLU A 173 4.05 10.98 -15.78
N GLN A 174 3.77 9.70 -16.07
CA GLN A 174 3.72 9.16 -17.43
C GLN A 174 2.44 9.50 -18.20
N LYS A 175 1.41 10.04 -17.55
CA LYS A 175 0.17 10.44 -18.21
C LYS A 175 0.39 11.64 -19.14
N THR A 176 -0.52 11.79 -20.11
CA THR A 176 -0.52 12.93 -21.05
C THR A 176 -1.86 13.67 -20.97
N PRO A 177 -1.90 14.91 -20.43
CA PRO A 177 -0.78 15.61 -19.78
C PRO A 177 -0.36 14.94 -18.44
N PRO A 178 0.88 15.18 -17.98
CA PRO A 178 1.33 14.71 -16.66
C PRO A 178 0.46 15.26 -15.53
N GLN A 179 0.35 14.50 -14.44
CA GLN A 179 -0.44 14.86 -13.27
C GLN A 179 0.46 15.06 -12.05
N ASP A 180 1.30 16.10 -12.08
CA ASP A 180 2.38 16.35 -11.13
C ASP A 180 1.91 16.43 -9.67
N ASP A 181 0.77 17.07 -9.39
CA ASP A 181 0.21 17.13 -8.02
C ASP A 181 -0.09 15.72 -7.46
N SER A 182 -0.62 14.84 -8.32
CA SER A 182 -0.88 13.44 -7.94
C SER A 182 0.42 12.67 -7.80
N ALA A 183 1.40 12.87 -8.68
CA ALA A 183 2.72 12.27 -8.54
C ALA A 183 3.41 12.68 -7.23
N ILE A 184 3.42 13.98 -6.90
CA ILE A 184 3.95 14.51 -5.63
C ILE A 184 3.25 13.86 -4.42
N HIS A 185 1.91 13.76 -4.46
CA HIS A 185 1.15 13.11 -3.40
C HIS A 185 1.61 11.66 -3.17
N TYR A 186 1.70 10.86 -4.23
CA TYR A 186 2.05 9.45 -4.11
C TYR A 186 3.53 9.20 -3.81
N PHE A 187 4.46 10.04 -4.28
CA PHE A 187 5.84 9.97 -3.83
C PHE A 187 5.98 10.28 -2.33
N ARG A 188 5.24 11.26 -1.81
CA ARG A 188 5.21 11.50 -0.35
C ARG A 188 4.65 10.31 0.41
N MET A 189 3.61 9.65 -0.11
CA MET A 189 3.11 8.41 0.50
C MET A 189 4.17 7.31 0.49
N ALA A 190 4.90 7.13 -0.61
CA ALA A 190 6.00 6.17 -0.70
C ALA A 190 7.06 6.45 0.38
N ALA A 191 7.57 7.69 0.46
CA ALA A 191 8.59 8.11 1.42
C ALA A 191 8.19 7.88 2.90
N ASN A 192 6.89 7.99 3.20
CA ASN A 192 6.35 7.93 4.56
C ASN A 192 5.67 6.58 4.91
N SER A 193 5.54 5.66 3.96
CA SER A 193 4.83 4.38 4.17
C SER A 193 5.53 3.41 5.10
N THR A 194 6.84 3.55 5.28
CA THR A 194 7.67 2.70 6.14
C THR A 194 8.94 3.44 6.57
N THR A 195 9.51 3.00 7.70
CA THR A 195 10.85 3.41 8.18
C THR A 195 11.84 2.24 8.16
N ASP A 196 11.49 1.14 7.51
CA ASP A 196 12.37 -0.02 7.36
C ASP A 196 13.55 0.33 6.44
N PRO A 197 14.81 0.24 6.92
CA PRO A 197 15.99 0.65 6.16
C PRO A 197 16.17 -0.05 4.82
N ARG A 198 15.55 -1.23 4.64
CA ARG A 198 15.56 -1.96 3.37
C ARG A 198 14.92 -1.19 2.22
N PHE A 199 14.15 -0.14 2.51
CA PHE A 199 13.51 0.72 1.52
C PHE A 199 14.08 2.13 1.48
N ASP A 200 15.22 2.40 2.12
CA ASP A 200 15.78 3.76 2.17
C ASP A 200 16.04 4.32 0.77
N ASP A 201 16.52 3.52 -0.19
CA ASP A 201 16.71 3.95 -1.59
C ASP A 201 15.40 4.37 -2.28
N VAL A 202 14.31 3.63 -2.06
CA VAL A 202 13.00 3.96 -2.63
C VAL A 202 12.45 5.23 -2.00
N ARG A 203 12.62 5.37 -0.67
CA ARG A 203 12.17 6.55 0.08
C ARG A 203 12.95 7.80 -0.32
N GLU A 204 14.25 7.68 -0.48
CA GLU A 204 15.14 8.73 -0.96
C GLU A 204 14.76 9.16 -2.37
N THR A 205 14.64 8.20 -3.29
CA THR A 205 14.25 8.48 -4.68
C THR A 205 12.87 9.14 -4.75
N ALA A 206 11.93 8.74 -3.89
CA ALA A 206 10.62 9.37 -3.78
C ALA A 206 10.73 10.83 -3.31
N LEU A 207 11.50 11.10 -2.25
CA LEU A 207 11.72 12.46 -1.74
C LEU A 207 12.45 13.35 -2.75
N PHE A 208 13.43 12.80 -3.47
CA PHE A 208 14.10 13.49 -4.56
C PHE A 208 13.12 13.88 -5.67
N ASN A 209 12.23 12.97 -6.07
CA ASN A 209 11.20 13.27 -7.07
C ASN A 209 10.16 14.29 -6.57
N VAL A 210 9.80 14.26 -5.29
CA VAL A 210 8.98 15.33 -4.67
C VAL A 210 9.66 16.68 -4.83
N ALA A 211 10.94 16.78 -4.44
CA ALA A 211 11.70 18.02 -4.53
C ALA A 211 11.81 18.52 -5.99
N ARG A 212 12.14 17.62 -6.92
CA ARG A 212 12.24 17.90 -8.36
C ARG A 212 10.93 18.43 -8.93
N LEU A 213 9.81 17.76 -8.67
CA LEU A 213 8.50 18.15 -9.20
C LEU A 213 8.02 19.49 -8.62
N ILE A 214 8.25 19.74 -7.32
CA ILE A 214 7.94 21.04 -6.71
C ILE A 214 8.80 22.15 -7.33
N GLN A 215 10.09 21.89 -7.57
CA GLN A 215 11.00 22.84 -8.23
C GLN A 215 10.54 23.16 -9.66
N LEU A 216 10.12 22.15 -10.42
CA LEU A 216 9.55 22.34 -11.76
C LEU A 216 8.27 23.17 -11.71
N ALA A 217 7.39 22.89 -10.75
CA ALA A 217 6.19 23.67 -10.52
C ALA A 217 6.53 25.13 -10.13
N ALA A 218 7.63 25.40 -9.44
CA ALA A 218 8.05 26.76 -9.06
C ALA A 218 8.49 27.63 -10.25
N VAL A 219 8.76 27.04 -11.41
CA VAL A 219 9.10 27.77 -12.66
C VAL A 219 7.97 27.75 -13.69
N ASP A 220 6.90 26.98 -13.47
CA ASP A 220 5.68 27.03 -14.29
C ASP A 220 4.88 28.31 -14.02
N SER A 221 5.12 29.32 -14.85
CA SER A 221 4.44 30.62 -14.75
C SER A 221 2.91 30.54 -14.82
N ALA A 222 2.35 29.62 -15.62
CA ALA A 222 0.90 29.51 -15.78
C ALA A 222 0.26 28.90 -14.52
N GLY A 223 0.83 27.82 -13.99
CA GLY A 223 0.39 27.21 -12.74
C GLY A 223 0.54 28.13 -11.53
N ILE A 224 1.64 28.91 -11.47
CA ILE A 224 1.85 29.91 -10.42
C ILE A 224 0.77 30.97 -10.45
N HIS A 225 0.50 31.55 -11.62
CA HIS A 225 -0.50 32.62 -11.75
C HIS A 225 -1.91 32.13 -11.37
N ALA A 226 -2.29 30.95 -11.84
CA ALA A 226 -3.58 30.34 -11.50
C ALA A 226 -3.72 30.07 -10.00
N GLU A 227 -2.67 29.57 -9.33
CA GLU A 227 -2.68 29.38 -7.88
C GLU A 227 -2.73 30.72 -7.12
N ALA A 228 -1.93 31.69 -7.52
CA ALA A 228 -1.87 33.02 -6.92
C ALA A 228 -3.26 33.69 -6.94
N GLN A 229 -3.95 33.62 -8.08
CA GLN A 229 -5.32 34.12 -8.22
C GLN A 229 -6.31 33.39 -7.30
N ARG A 230 -6.24 32.05 -7.23
CA ARG A 230 -7.11 31.26 -6.34
C ARG A 230 -6.89 31.59 -4.86
N ARG A 231 -5.65 31.88 -4.47
CA ARG A 231 -5.25 32.12 -3.08
C ARG A 231 -5.29 33.59 -2.66
N GLY A 232 -5.47 34.52 -3.61
CA GLY A 232 -5.42 35.96 -3.34
C GLY A 232 -4.04 36.44 -2.89
N VAL A 233 -2.97 35.85 -3.44
CA VAL A 233 -1.57 36.19 -3.13
C VAL A 233 -0.81 36.55 -4.41
N SER A 234 0.43 37.05 -4.30
CA SER A 234 1.27 37.30 -5.47
C SER A 234 1.90 36.03 -6.04
N ASP A 235 2.17 36.04 -7.35
CA ASP A 235 2.96 35.00 -8.03
C ASP A 235 4.32 34.76 -7.34
N SER A 236 4.96 35.83 -6.84
CA SER A 236 6.21 35.75 -6.11
C SER A 236 6.08 34.95 -4.81
N ALA A 237 4.97 35.15 -4.06
CA ALA A 237 4.72 34.43 -2.82
C ALA A 237 4.47 32.93 -3.06
N VAL A 238 3.76 32.59 -4.14
CA VAL A 238 3.57 31.18 -4.54
C VAL A 238 4.90 30.54 -4.92
N ARG A 239 5.72 31.23 -5.73
CA ARG A 239 7.05 30.73 -6.13
C ARG A 239 7.95 30.49 -4.92
N GLU A 240 8.06 31.47 -4.03
CA GLU A 240 8.85 31.39 -2.79
C GLU A 240 8.44 30.17 -1.96
N ALA A 241 7.13 29.98 -1.75
CA ALA A 241 6.60 28.87 -0.98
C ALA A 241 6.92 27.49 -1.62
N ARG A 242 6.87 27.39 -2.95
CA ARG A 242 7.25 26.16 -3.67
C ARG A 242 8.75 25.88 -3.52
N LEU A 243 9.61 26.88 -3.69
CA LEU A 243 11.06 26.72 -3.52
C LEU A 243 11.43 26.29 -2.09
N GLN A 244 10.80 26.88 -1.08
CA GLN A 244 10.98 26.47 0.32
C GLN A 244 10.53 25.02 0.56
N ALA A 245 9.41 24.60 -0.04
CA ALA A 245 8.94 23.23 0.06
C ALA A 245 9.87 22.22 -0.64
N ALA A 246 10.46 22.60 -1.78
CA ALA A 246 11.48 21.80 -2.46
C ALA A 246 12.75 21.67 -1.61
N GLU A 247 13.20 22.76 -1.00
CA GLU A 247 14.36 22.76 -0.10
C GLU A 247 14.15 21.82 1.09
N VAL A 248 12.97 21.86 1.73
CA VAL A 248 12.63 20.93 2.82
C VAL A 248 12.72 19.48 2.35
N ALA A 249 12.17 19.15 1.19
CA ALA A 249 12.26 17.79 0.64
C ALA A 249 13.70 17.37 0.36
N TYR A 250 14.54 18.25 -0.22
CA TYR A 250 15.97 17.96 -0.41
C TYR A 250 16.72 17.75 0.91
N ARG A 251 16.41 18.52 1.96
CA ARG A 251 17.01 18.30 3.28
C ARG A 251 16.66 16.93 3.86
N GLU A 252 15.45 16.42 3.62
CA GLU A 252 15.09 15.06 4.03
C GLU A 252 15.86 13.99 3.25
N VAL A 253 16.11 14.18 1.95
CA VAL A 253 17.00 13.32 1.15
C VAL A 253 18.38 13.23 1.80
N LEU A 254 18.97 14.37 2.17
CA LEU A 254 20.31 14.43 2.78
C LEU A 254 20.41 13.71 4.13
N LYS A 255 19.31 13.61 4.89
CA LYS A 255 19.29 12.87 6.16
C LYS A 255 19.38 11.35 5.95
N LEU A 256 18.87 10.85 4.82
CA LEU A 256 18.91 9.41 4.51
C LEU A 256 20.30 8.96 4.04
N ARG A 257 21.15 9.87 3.53
CA ARG A 257 22.53 9.58 3.15
C ARG A 257 23.55 10.58 3.72
N PRO A 258 23.93 10.46 5.01
CA PRO A 258 24.95 11.33 5.59
C PRO A 258 26.36 11.12 5.02
N ARG A 259 26.61 10.01 4.31
CA ARG A 259 27.98 9.50 4.03
C ARG A 259 28.43 9.52 2.56
N ASP A 260 27.54 9.77 1.61
CA ASP A 260 27.88 9.70 0.17
C ASP A 260 28.29 11.08 -0.43
N MET A 261 28.43 12.10 0.42
CA MET A 261 28.89 13.45 0.02
C MET A 261 30.21 13.88 0.68
N ALA A 262 31.01 12.92 1.16
CA ALA A 262 32.36 13.14 1.68
C ALA A 262 33.43 12.62 0.70
#